data_AF-A0AAI9UZZ5-F1
#
_entry.id   AF-A0AAI9UZZ5-F1
#
_cell.length_a   1.000
_cell.length_b   1.000
_cell.length_c   1.000
_cell.angle_alpha   90.00
_cell.angle_beta   90.00
_cell.angle_gamma   90.00
#
_symmetry.space_group_name_H-M   'P 1'
#
loop_
_entity.id
_entity.type
_entity.pdbx_description
1 polymer ?
#
loop_
_entity_poly.entity_id
_entity_poly.type
_entity_poly.pdbx_seq_one_letter_code
_entity_poly.pdbx_strand_id
1 'polypeptide(L)'
;MEWSFRLPTRRLMRARKQVRSSLGNALLKTPFPSLTVFRIKVDDKDSMDETDIVESLMNEDEEEDTLSLGVRRLCQLPNFRRLHLETLWILSPVAFGSLANQSDIHCPSLEYLYVDCSMTTPDTKYLLTGDQSRALADDSGYGIEHDEKITAFDSDDSDISDFLPDFE
;
A
#
# COMPACT_ATOMS: atom_id res chain seq x y z
N MET A 1 15.15 0.30 10.94
CA MET A 1 13.75 0.06 11.36
C MET A 1 13.04 -0.62 10.19
N GLU A 2 12.12 -1.54 10.44
CA GLU A 2 11.34 -2.21 9.39
C GLU A 2 9.85 -2.18 9.74
N TRP A 3 9.02 -1.75 8.78
CA TRP A 3 7.57 -1.81 8.86
C TRP A 3 7.01 -2.66 7.72
N SER A 4 6.03 -3.49 8.01
CA SER A 4 5.32 -4.28 7.02
C SER A 4 3.81 -4.11 7.22
N PHE A 5 3.15 -3.69 6.15
CA PHE A 5 1.70 -3.46 6.10
C PHE A 5 1.10 -4.32 5.01
N ARG A 6 -0.12 -4.80 5.24
CA ARG A 6 -0.99 -5.35 4.19
C ARG A 6 -2.16 -4.40 3.98
N LEU A 7 -2.31 -3.92 2.76
CA LEU A 7 -3.43 -3.03 2.47
C LEU A 7 -4.74 -3.83 2.34
N PRO A 8 -5.88 -3.24 2.74
CA PRO A 8 -7.19 -3.78 2.41
C PRO A 8 -7.36 -3.95 0.90
N THR A 9 -8.28 -4.81 0.48
CA THR A 9 -8.60 -4.99 -0.94
C THR A 9 -9.05 -3.67 -1.57
N ARG A 10 -8.87 -3.51 -2.89
CA ARG A 10 -9.26 -2.28 -3.61
C ARG A 10 -10.74 -1.92 -3.51
N ARG A 11 -11.62 -2.90 -3.22
CA ARG A 11 -13.04 -2.64 -2.94
C ARG A 11 -13.25 -1.78 -1.69
N LEU A 12 -12.29 -1.75 -0.78
CA LEU A 12 -12.31 -0.98 0.45
C LEU A 12 -11.51 0.33 0.32
N MET A 13 -11.75 1.09 -0.75
CA MET A 13 -11.00 2.34 -1.03
C MET A 13 -10.96 3.30 0.15
N ARG A 14 -12.06 3.47 0.88
CA ARG A 14 -12.10 4.32 2.08
C ARG A 14 -11.07 3.90 3.13
N ALA A 15 -10.95 2.60 3.41
CA ALA A 15 -9.98 2.09 4.37
C ALA A 15 -8.56 2.26 3.84
N ARG A 16 -8.33 2.06 2.54
CA ARG A 16 -7.03 2.27 1.90
C ARG A 16 -6.59 3.74 1.98
N LYS A 17 -7.48 4.69 1.70
CA LYS A 17 -7.24 6.15 1.89
C LYS A 17 -6.85 6.47 3.32
N GLN A 18 -7.57 5.92 4.30
CA GLN A 18 -7.27 6.11 5.72
C GLN A 18 -5.90 5.55 6.11
N VAL A 19 -5.56 4.34 5.65
CA VAL A 19 -4.24 3.75 5.92
C VAL A 19 -3.13 4.58 5.27
N ARG A 20 -3.30 4.96 4.00
CA ARG A 20 -2.36 5.81 3.27
C ARG A 20 -2.11 7.13 4.01
N SER A 21 -3.17 7.84 4.35
CA SER A 21 -3.10 9.11 5.07
C SER A 21 -2.49 8.95 6.46
N SER A 22 -2.86 7.89 7.19
CA SER A 22 -2.30 7.62 8.53
C SER A 22 -0.80 7.32 8.45
N LEU A 23 -0.37 6.54 7.47
CA LEU A 23 1.04 6.25 7.22
C LEU A 23 1.79 7.53 6.85
N GLY A 24 1.28 8.33 5.92
CA GLY A 24 1.86 9.61 5.56
C GLY A 24 2.00 10.56 6.74
N ASN A 25 0.94 10.68 7.55
CA ASN A 25 0.95 11.46 8.79
C ASN A 25 1.98 10.95 9.80
N ALA A 26 2.12 9.63 9.97
CA ALA A 26 3.14 9.04 10.83
C ALA A 26 4.55 9.39 10.33
N LEU A 27 4.79 9.30 9.01
CA LEU A 27 6.07 9.67 8.40
C LEU A 27 6.36 11.17 8.51
N LEU A 28 5.35 12.03 8.43
CA LEU A 28 5.48 13.48 8.56
C LEU A 28 5.72 13.94 10.00
N LYS A 29 4.99 13.38 10.96
CA LYS A 29 4.93 13.93 12.33
C LYS A 29 5.90 13.26 13.29
N THR A 30 6.39 12.06 12.98
CA THR A 30 7.29 11.33 13.89
C THR A 30 8.72 11.92 13.85
N PRO A 31 9.33 12.33 14.96
CA PRO A 31 10.58 13.10 14.94
C PRO A 31 11.83 12.34 14.43
N PHE A 32 11.85 11.00 14.50
CA PHE A 32 12.94 10.14 13.98
C PHE A 32 14.38 10.65 14.22
N PRO A 33 14.78 11.00 15.46
CA PRO A 33 16.04 11.72 15.73
C PRO A 33 17.31 10.93 15.35
N SER A 34 17.24 9.60 15.39
CA SER A 34 18.38 8.70 15.16
C SER A 34 18.10 7.67 14.05
N LEU A 35 17.09 7.91 13.22
CA LEU A 35 16.76 6.98 12.14
C LEU A 35 17.81 7.08 11.03
N THR A 36 18.54 6.00 10.80
CA THR A 36 19.58 5.91 9.76
C THR A 36 19.15 5.06 8.57
N VAL A 37 18.41 3.96 8.84
CA VAL A 37 17.94 3.01 7.84
C VAL A 37 16.47 2.72 8.10
N PHE A 38 15.65 2.83 7.06
CA PHE A 38 14.24 2.51 7.13
C PHE A 38 13.80 1.70 5.92
N ARG A 39 13.15 0.57 6.22
CA ARG A 39 12.54 -0.32 5.25
C ARG A 39 11.04 -0.35 5.52
N ILE A 40 10.25 -0.12 4.49
CA ILE A 40 8.79 -0.20 4.57
C ILE A 40 8.30 -1.06 3.41
N LYS A 41 7.60 -2.13 3.76
CA LYS A 41 6.89 -2.99 2.81
C LYS A 41 5.40 -2.71 2.91
N VAL A 42 4.78 -2.33 1.80
CA VAL A 42 3.33 -2.13 1.71
C VAL A 42 2.80 -3.15 0.72
N ASP A 43 2.33 -4.29 1.21
CA ASP A 43 1.82 -5.39 0.38
C ASP A 43 0.57 -4.91 -0.36
N ASP A 44 0.78 -4.52 -1.62
CA ASP A 44 -0.19 -4.02 -2.57
C ASP A 44 0.10 -4.58 -3.96
N LYS A 45 -0.92 -4.65 -4.81
CA LYS A 45 -0.77 -5.03 -6.23
C LYS A 45 -0.78 -3.77 -7.10
N ASP A 46 -0.41 -3.82 -8.37
CA ASP A 46 -0.65 -2.70 -9.30
C ASP A 46 -2.15 -2.49 -9.54
N SER A 47 -2.58 -1.26 -9.81
CA SER A 47 -3.96 -1.05 -10.25
C SER A 47 -4.13 -1.55 -11.67
N MET A 48 -5.23 -2.25 -11.92
CA MET A 48 -5.61 -2.73 -13.25
C MET A 48 -6.53 -1.72 -13.97
N ASP A 49 -6.76 -0.55 -13.39
CA ASP A 49 -7.63 0.48 -13.95
C ASP A 49 -6.81 1.67 -14.43
N GLU A 50 -6.80 1.92 -15.74
CA GLU A 50 -6.13 3.08 -16.33
C GLU A 50 -6.81 4.41 -16.00
N THR A 51 -7.96 4.40 -15.33
CA THR A 51 -8.58 5.64 -14.83
C THR A 51 -8.16 5.96 -13.40
N ASP A 52 -7.48 5.03 -12.71
CA ASP A 52 -6.94 5.33 -11.39
C ASP A 52 -5.84 6.40 -11.52
N ILE A 53 -5.91 7.36 -10.62
CA ILE A 53 -4.97 8.47 -10.47
C ILE A 53 -4.64 8.59 -8.98
N VAL A 54 -3.51 9.22 -8.63
CA VAL A 54 -3.08 9.30 -7.22
C VAL A 54 -4.12 10.02 -6.35
N GLU A 55 -4.83 11.00 -6.92
CA GLU A 55 -5.91 11.74 -6.28
C GLU A 55 -7.07 10.83 -5.85
N SER A 56 -7.29 9.71 -6.54
CA SER A 56 -8.31 8.72 -6.16
C SER A 56 -7.97 8.00 -4.85
N LEU A 57 -6.71 8.05 -4.42
CA LEU A 57 -6.18 7.45 -3.18
C LEU A 57 -5.99 8.46 -2.04
N MET A 58 -6.18 9.75 -2.31
CA MET A 58 -6.13 10.82 -1.31
C MET A 58 -7.49 10.97 -0.60
N ASN A 59 -7.47 11.47 0.64
CA ASN A 59 -8.70 11.89 1.29
C ASN A 59 -9.24 13.17 0.62
N GLU A 60 -10.54 13.42 0.76
CA GLU A 60 -11.22 14.57 0.12
C GLU A 60 -10.71 15.92 0.63
N ASP A 61 -10.16 15.95 1.84
CA ASP A 61 -9.59 17.12 2.52
C ASP A 61 -8.08 17.28 2.30
N GLU A 62 -7.42 16.38 1.56
CA GLU A 62 -5.99 16.46 1.27
C GLU A 62 -5.74 17.27 -0.01
N GLU A 63 -5.08 18.42 0.12
CA GLU A 63 -4.62 19.22 -1.03
C GLU A 63 -3.43 18.58 -1.76
N GLU A 64 -2.57 17.89 -1.02
CA GLU A 64 -1.36 17.21 -1.52
C GLU A 64 -1.28 15.79 -0.97
N ASP A 65 -0.61 14.90 -1.72
CA ASP A 65 -0.44 13.51 -1.33
C ASP A 65 0.42 13.38 -0.06
N THR A 66 -0.25 13.21 1.06
CA THR A 66 0.34 13.20 2.41
C THR A 66 1.38 12.08 2.58
N LEU A 67 1.19 10.93 1.92
CA LEU A 67 2.17 9.85 1.96
C LEU A 67 3.47 10.26 1.28
N SER A 68 3.36 10.84 0.08
CA SER A 68 4.52 11.31 -0.68
C SER A 68 5.26 12.45 0.03
N LEU A 69 4.54 13.36 0.69
CA LEU A 69 5.15 14.36 1.57
C LEU A 69 5.89 13.73 2.75
N GLY A 70 5.33 12.66 3.34
CA GLY A 70 5.99 11.90 4.40
C GLY A 70 7.30 11.26 3.95
N VAL A 71 7.30 10.66 2.75
CA VAL A 71 8.51 10.11 2.12
C VAL A 71 9.53 11.21 1.83
N ARG A 72 9.09 12.34 1.26
CA ARG A 72 9.95 13.53 1.02
C ARG A 72 10.66 13.96 2.30
N ARG A 73 9.92 14.11 3.41
CA ARG A 73 10.47 14.50 4.70
C ARG A 73 11.50 13.49 5.22
N LEU A 74 11.23 12.18 5.13
CA LEU A 74 12.17 11.15 5.55
C LEU A 74 13.53 11.32 4.88
N CYS A 75 13.53 11.53 3.56
CA CYS A 75 14.75 11.72 2.77
C CYS A 75 15.56 12.98 3.17
N GLN A 76 14.90 13.96 3.79
CA GLN A 76 15.52 15.20 4.26
C GLN A 76 16.09 15.10 5.69
N LEU A 77 15.88 13.99 6.39
CA LEU A 77 16.38 13.82 7.75
C LEU A 77 17.92 13.79 7.78
N PRO A 78 18.56 14.48 8.76
CA PRO A 78 20.00 14.73 8.75
C PRO A 78 20.86 13.50 9.03
N ASN A 79 20.29 12.43 9.59
CA ASN A 79 21.01 11.18 9.88
C ASN A 79 20.59 10.03 8.95
N PHE A 80 19.66 10.29 8.04
CA PHE A 80 18.98 9.26 7.28
C PHE A 80 19.74 8.90 6.02
N ARG A 81 20.18 7.64 5.94
CA ARG A 81 21.12 7.15 4.93
C ARG A 81 20.49 6.20 3.92
N ARG A 82 19.53 5.37 4.34
CA ARG A 82 18.97 4.34 3.47
C ARG A 82 17.46 4.24 3.60
N LEU A 83 16.77 4.37 2.46
CA LEU A 83 15.34 4.12 2.34
C LEU A 83 15.11 2.92 1.41
N HIS A 84 14.32 1.96 1.88
CA HIS A 84 13.75 0.89 1.07
C HIS A 84 12.23 0.95 1.14
N LEU A 85 11.60 1.26 0.02
CA LEU A 85 10.16 1.21 -0.18
C LEU A 85 9.86 0.01 -1.08
N GLU A 86 9.36 -1.07 -0.51
CA GLU A 86 9.09 -2.32 -1.22
C GLU A 86 7.61 -2.49 -1.56
N THR A 87 7.36 -3.28 -2.60
CA THR A 87 6.04 -3.73 -3.07
C THR A 87 5.13 -2.60 -3.58
N LEU A 88 5.48 -2.06 -4.75
CA LEU A 88 4.60 -1.26 -5.62
C LEU A 88 4.00 -0.01 -4.97
N TRP A 89 4.88 0.86 -4.48
CA TRP A 89 4.54 2.17 -3.95
C TRP A 89 3.89 3.06 -5.00
N ILE A 90 2.75 3.59 -4.60
CA ILE A 90 2.04 4.65 -5.31
C ILE A 90 2.45 5.97 -4.66
N LEU A 91 3.21 6.79 -5.38
CA LEU A 91 3.70 8.09 -4.92
C LEU A 91 3.44 9.14 -6.00
N SER A 92 2.98 10.33 -5.61
CA SER A 92 2.92 11.46 -6.52
C SER A 92 4.31 12.10 -6.70
N PRO A 93 4.50 12.93 -7.74
CA PRO A 93 5.78 13.58 -8.01
C PRO A 93 6.33 14.37 -6.81
N VAL A 94 5.51 14.78 -5.85
CA VAL A 94 5.96 15.53 -4.66
C VAL A 94 6.98 14.78 -3.80
N ALA A 95 6.99 13.44 -3.84
CA ALA A 95 7.91 12.62 -3.05
C ALA A 95 9.38 12.95 -3.36
N PHE A 96 9.71 13.23 -4.62
CA PHE A 96 11.08 13.41 -5.11
C PHE A 96 11.27 14.60 -6.07
N GLY A 97 10.18 15.24 -6.51
CA GLY A 97 10.19 16.31 -7.49
C GLY A 97 10.27 17.72 -6.90
N SER A 98 10.34 18.70 -7.80
CA SER A 98 10.21 20.12 -7.46
C SER A 98 8.74 20.49 -7.30
N LEU A 99 8.43 21.29 -6.29
CA LEU A 99 7.10 21.85 -6.10
C LEU A 99 7.15 23.33 -6.41
N ALA A 100 6.15 23.87 -7.12
CA ALA A 100 6.12 25.29 -7.46
C ALA A 100 6.22 26.21 -6.23
N ASN A 101 5.74 25.74 -5.08
CA ASN A 101 5.67 26.50 -3.83
C ASN A 101 6.69 26.06 -2.77
N GLN A 102 7.59 25.12 -3.06
CA GLN A 102 8.62 24.68 -2.12
C GLN A 102 9.99 24.58 -2.77
N SER A 103 11.04 24.71 -1.98
CA SER A 103 12.39 24.45 -2.47
C SER A 103 12.54 22.99 -2.91
N ASP A 104 13.44 22.77 -3.87
CA ASP A 104 13.85 21.44 -4.29
C ASP A 104 14.24 20.56 -3.10
N ILE A 105 14.06 19.24 -3.28
CA ILE A 105 14.36 18.29 -2.22
C ILE A 105 15.88 18.23 -2.01
N HIS A 106 16.32 18.59 -0.80
CA HIS A 106 17.71 18.42 -0.39
C HIS A 106 17.81 17.24 0.58
N CYS A 107 18.48 16.16 0.15
CA CYS A 107 18.65 14.93 0.93
C CYS A 107 20.10 14.84 1.45
N PRO A 108 20.44 15.50 2.57
CA PRO A 108 21.84 15.79 2.95
C PRO A 108 22.68 14.55 3.27
N SER A 109 22.05 13.43 3.61
CA SER A 109 22.74 12.24 4.10
C SER A 109 22.27 10.94 3.45
N LEU A 110 21.35 11.03 2.47
CA LEU A 110 20.80 9.87 1.81
C LEU A 110 21.86 9.25 0.88
N GLU A 111 22.32 8.06 1.22
CA GLU A 111 23.32 7.29 0.48
C GLU A 111 22.66 6.27 -0.46
N TYR A 112 21.47 5.80 -0.10
CA TYR A 112 20.78 4.75 -0.84
C TYR A 112 19.26 4.96 -0.81
N LEU A 113 18.65 4.89 -1.99
CA LEU A 113 17.22 4.96 -2.20
C LEU A 113 16.79 3.79 -3.09
N TYR A 114 15.88 2.98 -2.57
CA TYR A 114 15.19 1.95 -3.32
C TYR A 114 13.69 2.18 -3.20
N VAL A 115 13.03 2.21 -4.34
CA VAL A 115 11.58 2.32 -4.44
C VAL A 115 11.08 1.38 -5.52
N ASP A 116 10.33 0.36 -5.12
CA ASP A 116 9.47 -0.37 -6.03
C ASP A 116 8.26 0.50 -6.31
N CYS A 117 8.21 1.17 -7.46
CA CYS A 117 7.05 1.98 -7.84
C CYS A 117 5.98 1.13 -8.54
N SER A 118 4.71 1.49 -8.35
CA SER A 118 3.62 0.96 -9.15
C SER A 118 3.72 1.43 -10.61
N MET A 119 3.30 0.57 -11.54
CA MET A 119 3.37 0.85 -12.99
C MET A 119 2.35 1.90 -13.43
N THR A 120 2.86 3.00 -14.02
CA THR A 120 2.02 4.08 -14.58
C THR A 120 2.34 4.39 -16.04
N THR A 121 1.35 4.93 -16.75
CA THR A 121 1.44 5.51 -18.08
C THR A 121 2.14 6.88 -18.03
N PRO A 122 2.61 7.42 -19.17
CA PRO A 122 3.24 8.75 -19.22
C PRO A 122 2.34 9.91 -18.72
N ASP A 123 1.02 9.77 -18.79
CA ASP A 123 0.04 10.71 -18.23
C ASP A 123 -0.31 10.38 -16.77
N THR A 124 0.55 9.63 -16.06
CA THR A 124 0.50 9.29 -14.63
C THR A 124 -0.67 8.42 -14.18
N LYS A 125 -1.39 7.83 -15.14
CA LYS A 125 -2.47 6.87 -14.86
C LYS A 125 -1.91 5.46 -14.71
N TYR A 126 -2.64 4.51 -14.12
CA TYR A 126 -2.11 3.15 -13.96
C TYR A 126 -2.22 2.31 -15.23
N LEU A 127 -1.41 1.27 -15.34
CA LEU A 127 -1.42 0.38 -16.50
C LEU A 127 -2.34 -0.81 -16.30
N LEU A 128 -3.27 -1.03 -17.24
CA LEU A 128 -4.02 -2.27 -17.35
C LEU A 128 -3.09 -3.36 -17.91
N THR A 129 -2.77 -4.35 -17.10
CA THR A 129 -2.10 -5.58 -17.56
C THR A 129 -3.10 -6.73 -17.67
N GLY A 130 -4.11 -6.60 -18.54
CA GLY A 130 -5.09 -7.67 -18.73
C GLY A 130 -6.25 -7.35 -19.68
N ASP A 131 -6.96 -8.39 -20.12
CA ASP A 131 -8.23 -8.23 -20.82
C ASP A 131 -9.32 -7.89 -19.78
N GLN A 132 -9.84 -6.66 -19.80
CA GLN A 132 -10.91 -6.19 -18.88
C GLN A 132 -12.15 -7.09 -18.91
N SER A 133 -12.46 -7.71 -20.05
CA SER A 133 -13.61 -8.62 -20.17
C SER A 133 -13.38 -9.97 -19.46
N ARG A 134 -12.14 -10.25 -19.09
CA ARG A 134 -11.69 -11.45 -18.38
C ARG A 134 -11.20 -11.16 -16.96
N ALA A 135 -11.23 -9.90 -16.52
CA ALA A 135 -11.00 -9.55 -15.13
C ALA A 135 -12.08 -10.25 -14.28
N LEU A 136 -11.73 -11.39 -13.69
CA LEU A 136 -12.61 -12.05 -12.74
C LEU A 136 -12.93 -11.03 -11.64
N ALA A 137 -14.18 -11.01 -11.19
CA ALA A 137 -14.64 -10.08 -10.17
C ALA A 137 -13.75 -10.08 -8.91
N ASP A 138 -12.94 -11.12 -8.72
CA ASP A 138 -12.03 -11.29 -7.60
C ASP A 138 -10.59 -11.57 -8.05
N ASP A 139 -9.82 -10.52 -8.34
CA ASP A 139 -8.36 -10.62 -8.52
C ASP A 139 -7.59 -10.42 -7.19
N SER A 140 -8.30 -10.58 -6.05
CA SER A 140 -7.67 -10.78 -4.74
C SER A 140 -7.15 -12.22 -4.57
N GLY A 141 -6.84 -12.89 -5.68
CA GLY A 141 -6.11 -14.15 -5.71
C GLY A 141 -4.82 -14.01 -4.91
N TYR A 142 -4.89 -14.50 -3.67
CA TYR A 142 -3.76 -15.04 -2.94
C TYR A 142 -2.93 -15.85 -3.94
N GLY A 143 -1.60 -15.74 -3.86
CA GLY A 143 -0.74 -16.72 -4.51
C GLY A 143 -1.13 -18.10 -4.01
N ILE A 144 -1.92 -18.84 -4.80
CA ILE A 144 -2.03 -20.28 -4.70
C ILE A 144 -0.99 -20.83 -5.69
N GLU A 145 0.27 -20.53 -5.40
CA GLU A 145 1.33 -21.40 -5.83
C GLU A 145 1.33 -22.55 -4.83
N HIS A 146 0.71 -23.65 -5.23
CA HIS A 146 0.66 -24.93 -4.52
C HIS A 146 -0.07 -24.95 -3.18
N ASP A 147 -1.37 -25.25 -3.21
CA ASP A 147 -1.87 -26.31 -2.32
C ASP A 147 -3.02 -27.07 -2.95
N GLU A 148 -2.95 -28.38 -2.75
CA GLU A 148 -3.59 -29.42 -3.53
C GLU A 148 -5.08 -29.60 -3.17
N LYS A 149 -5.87 -30.04 -4.17
CA LYS A 149 -7.23 -30.58 -4.03
C LYS A 149 -8.24 -29.67 -3.34
N ILE A 150 -9.07 -29.04 -4.17
CA ILE A 150 -10.44 -28.64 -3.80
C ILE A 150 -11.18 -29.91 -3.38
N THR A 151 -11.12 -30.26 -2.10
CA THR A 151 -12.12 -31.14 -1.48
C THR A 151 -13.40 -30.32 -1.42
N ALA A 152 -14.43 -30.79 -2.11
CA ALA A 152 -15.77 -30.25 -2.05
C ALA A 152 -16.15 -30.03 -0.57
N PHE A 153 -16.44 -28.78 -0.22
CA PHE A 153 -17.13 -28.44 1.01
C PHE A 153 -18.54 -29.04 0.90
N ASP A 154 -18.73 -30.24 1.44
CA ASP A 154 -20.03 -30.84 1.67
C ASP A 154 -20.51 -30.34 3.04
N SER A 155 -21.38 -29.32 3.03
CA SER A 155 -21.82 -28.60 4.23
C SER A 155 -23.10 -29.17 4.85
N ASP A 156 -23.45 -30.42 4.56
CA ASP A 156 -24.66 -31.08 5.05
C ASP A 156 -24.31 -32.09 6.16
N ASP A 157 -24.17 -31.61 7.40
CA ASP A 157 -24.54 -32.32 8.67
C ASP A 157 -23.82 -31.75 9.90
N SER A 158 -24.11 -30.50 10.28
CA SER A 158 -23.64 -29.91 11.55
C SER A 158 -24.75 -29.71 12.60
N ASP A 159 -25.90 -30.36 12.43
CA ASP A 159 -27.06 -30.25 13.33
C ASP A 159 -27.37 -31.57 14.09
N ILE A 160 -26.36 -32.39 14.41
CA ILE A 160 -26.54 -33.47 15.39
C ILE A 160 -26.26 -32.93 16.80
N SER A 161 -27.38 -32.68 17.47
CA SER A 161 -27.60 -32.27 18.84
C SER A 161 -26.78 -33.02 19.90
N ASP A 162 -25.82 -32.34 20.51
CA ASP A 162 -25.27 -32.70 21.82
C ASP A 162 -26.11 -32.05 22.93
N PHE A 163 -27.29 -32.60 23.27
CA PHE A 163 -27.91 -32.36 24.59
C PHE A 163 -29.04 -33.35 24.88
N LEU A 164 -28.79 -34.28 25.80
CA LEU A 164 -29.70 -34.70 26.88
C LEU A 164 -28.89 -35.59 27.85
N PRO A 165 -28.76 -35.24 29.15
CA PRO A 165 -28.33 -36.21 30.16
C PRO A 165 -29.54 -37.03 30.60
N ASP A 166 -29.40 -38.36 30.55
CA ASP A 166 -30.38 -39.29 31.12
C ASP A 166 -30.44 -39.13 32.65
N PHE A 167 -31.65 -38.96 33.18
CA PHE A 167 -31.94 -39.22 34.59
C PHE A 167 -33.05 -40.26 34.68
N GLU A 168 -32.75 -41.35 35.41
CA GLU A 168 -33.65 -42.46 35.78
C GLU A 168 -34.94 -42.01 36.47
#